data_AF-A0A925BH57-F1
#
_entry.id   AF-A0A925BH57-F1
#
_cell.length_a   1.000
_cell.length_b   1.000
_cell.length_c   1.000
_cell.angle_alpha   90.00
_cell.angle_beta   90.00
_cell.angle_gamma   90.00
#
_symmetry.space_group_name_H-M   'P 1'
#
loop_
_entity.id
_entity.type
_entity.pdbx_description
1 polymer ?
#
loop_
_entity_poly.entity_id
_entity_poly.type
_entity_poly.pdbx_seq_one_letter_code
_entity_poly.pdbx_strand_id
1 'polypeptide(L)'
;MTMLLRIIGGTALLVAIVGARIFTSAQGENWVPQVQTFDGVEMVLVPSGCFMMGSSDAEIATLTEQRPNLAYAFRDAGPQTRMCFDEPFWIDKYLVTNAQFRQFHGVAGRDSYWTDDNRPREMISWFEARDFCGLREARLPSEAEWEYAARGPNSLAFPWGDTWNPDNAVWSI
;
A
#
# COMPACT_ATOMS: atom_id res chain seq x y z
N MET A 1 10.26 -2.07 4.61
CA MET A 1 9.66 -1.84 3.28
C MET A 1 8.83 -0.57 3.39
N THR A 2 9.26 0.54 2.78
CA THR A 2 8.64 1.86 3.02
C THR A 2 7.74 2.23 1.84
N MET A 3 6.43 2.06 2.01
CA MET A 3 5.41 2.73 1.20
C MET A 3 4.97 4.00 1.93
N LEU A 4 4.57 5.01 1.17
CA LEU A 4 4.18 6.31 1.71
C LEU A 4 2.76 6.64 1.33
N LEU A 5 2.10 7.36 2.23
CA LEU A 5 0.74 7.80 2.12
C LEU A 5 0.67 9.31 2.19
N ARG A 6 -0.04 9.96 1.27
CA ARG A 6 -0.37 11.38 1.39
C ARG A 6 -1.85 11.51 1.72
N ILE A 7 -2.17 12.02 2.93
CA ILE A 7 -3.52 12.50 3.21
C ILE A 7 -3.59 13.93 2.65
N ILE A 8 -4.32 14.14 1.56
CA ILE A 8 -4.68 15.50 1.15
C ILE A 8 -5.89 15.90 1.99
N GLY A 9 -5.61 16.48 3.16
CA GLY A 9 -6.65 17.07 4.00
C GLY A 9 -7.21 18.33 3.34
N GLY A 10 -8.50 18.28 2.98
CA GLY A 10 -9.37 19.45 2.87
C GLY A 10 -8.85 20.63 2.05
N THR A 11 -8.96 20.55 0.73
CA THR A 11 -9.44 21.66 -0.12
C THR A 11 -9.73 21.08 -1.49
N ALA A 12 -10.93 20.51 -1.62
CA ALA A 12 -11.57 20.43 -2.92
C ALA A 12 -11.71 21.88 -3.42
N LEU A 13 -10.84 22.32 -4.32
CA LEU A 13 -11.13 23.48 -5.15
C LEU A 13 -12.35 23.08 -5.97
N LEU A 14 -13.51 23.56 -5.50
CA LEU A 14 -14.82 23.27 -6.05
C LEU A 14 -14.94 23.98 -7.40
N VAL A 15 -14.39 23.37 -8.45
CA VAL A 15 -14.87 23.66 -9.81
C VAL A 15 -16.21 22.96 -9.91
N ALA A 16 -17.28 23.77 -9.78
CA ALA A 16 -18.65 23.33 -9.94
C ALA A 16 -18.84 22.70 -11.33
N ILE A 17 -18.80 21.36 -11.39
CA ILE A 17 -19.41 20.60 -12.47
C ILE A 17 -20.61 19.88 -11.86
N VAL A 18 -21.78 20.29 -12.34
CA VAL A 18 -23.08 19.70 -12.07
C VAL A 18 -23.03 18.19 -12.27
N GLY A 19 -23.40 17.43 -11.24
CA GLY A 19 -23.64 15.99 -11.32
C GLY A 19 -23.12 15.25 -10.11
N ALA A 20 -23.98 15.04 -9.12
CA ALA A 20 -23.73 14.09 -8.05
C ALA A 20 -23.39 12.72 -8.65
N ARG A 21 -22.10 12.34 -8.61
CA ARG A 21 -21.69 10.95 -8.76
C ARG A 21 -21.39 10.44 -7.36
N ILE A 22 -22.38 9.73 -6.82
CA ILE A 22 -22.15 8.75 -5.76
C ILE A 22 -21.04 7.84 -6.28
N PHE A 23 -19.87 7.84 -5.62
CA PHE A 23 -18.81 6.88 -5.91
C PHE A 23 -19.22 5.54 -5.30
N THR A 24 -20.16 4.85 -5.95
CA THR A 24 -20.33 3.42 -5.73
C THR A 24 -19.11 2.75 -6.35
N SER A 25 -18.22 2.19 -5.53
CA SER A 25 -17.12 1.37 -6.04
C SER A 25 -17.74 0.22 -6.85
N ALA A 26 -17.40 0.16 -8.14
CA ALA A 26 -17.87 -0.88 -9.01
C ALA A 26 -17.32 -2.22 -8.50
N GLN A 27 -18.23 -3.08 -8.06
CA GLN A 27 -18.04 -4.51 -7.93
C GLN A 27 -17.77 -5.07 -9.35
N GLY A 28 -16.64 -5.76 -9.56
CA GLY A 28 -16.39 -6.59 -10.75
C GLY A 28 -15.40 -6.06 -11.80
N GLU A 29 -14.56 -6.99 -12.28
CA GLU A 29 -13.66 -7.12 -13.46
C GLU A 29 -13.09 -5.92 -14.26
N ASN A 30 -13.50 -4.66 -14.05
CA ASN A 30 -13.03 -3.49 -14.82
C ASN A 30 -12.64 -2.31 -13.92
N TRP A 31 -12.03 -2.57 -12.76
CA TRP A 31 -11.43 -1.49 -11.98
C TRP A 31 -10.14 -1.02 -12.65
N VAL A 32 -10.08 0.28 -12.96
CA VAL A 32 -8.87 0.93 -13.48
C VAL A 32 -8.29 1.81 -12.36
N PRO A 33 -7.07 1.53 -11.88
CA PRO A 33 -6.42 2.35 -10.85
C PRO A 33 -6.31 3.80 -11.32
N GLN A 34 -6.75 4.73 -10.47
CA GLN A 34 -6.48 6.14 -10.68
C GLN A 34 -5.06 6.43 -10.22
N VAL A 35 -4.19 6.83 -11.15
CA VAL A 35 -2.79 7.15 -10.87
C VAL A 35 -2.59 8.65 -11.07
N GLN A 36 -1.91 9.30 -10.13
CA GLN A 36 -1.52 10.70 -10.21
C GLN A 36 -0.07 10.86 -9.80
N THR A 37 0.64 11.79 -10.46
CA THR A 37 2.01 12.15 -10.10
C THR A 37 2.02 13.36 -9.18
N PHE A 38 2.63 13.22 -8.01
CA PHE A 38 2.90 14.30 -7.05
C PHE A 38 4.40 14.49 -6.95
N ASP A 39 4.92 15.65 -7.35
CA ASP A 39 6.35 16.00 -7.24
C ASP A 39 7.31 14.96 -7.86
N GLY A 40 6.86 14.31 -8.94
CA GLY A 40 7.60 13.25 -9.63
C GLY A 40 7.40 11.83 -9.08
N VAL A 41 6.51 11.64 -8.09
CA VAL A 41 6.14 10.33 -7.54
C VAL A 41 4.76 9.92 -8.01
N GLU A 42 4.65 8.77 -8.68
CA GLU A 42 3.36 8.15 -9.01
C GLU A 42 2.70 7.58 -7.75
N MET A 43 1.47 7.98 -7.47
CA MET A 43 0.63 7.45 -6.41
C MET A 43 -0.68 6.91 -6.99
N VAL A 44 -1.27 5.93 -6.31
CA VAL A 44 -2.54 5.31 -6.66
C VAL A 44 -3.61 5.73 -5.65
N LEU A 45 -4.79 6.11 -6.12
CA LEU A 45 -5.93 6.39 -5.26
C LEU A 45 -6.57 5.08 -4.80
N VAL A 46 -6.51 4.83 -3.51
CA VAL A 46 -7.25 3.75 -2.86
C VAL A 46 -8.63 4.31 -2.50
N PRO A 47 -9.73 3.74 -3.03
CA PRO A 47 -11.08 4.26 -2.80
C PRO A 47 -11.51 4.04 -1.34
N SER A 48 -12.45 4.84 -0.85
CA SER A 48 -13.15 4.56 0.41
C SER A 48 -13.86 3.20 0.34
N GLY A 49 -13.99 2.52 1.48
CA GLY A 49 -14.67 1.24 1.56
C GLY A 49 -14.28 0.45 2.80
N CYS A 50 -14.82 -0.76 2.90
CA CYS A 50 -14.50 -1.66 4.00
C CYS A 50 -13.85 -2.94 3.47
N PHE A 51 -13.05 -3.57 4.33
CA PHE A 51 -12.52 -4.91 4.11
C PHE A 51 -12.40 -5.64 5.45
N MET A 52 -12.21 -6.95 5.39
CA MET A 52 -11.74 -7.76 6.50
C MET A 52 -10.21 -7.70 6.53
N MET A 53 -9.67 -7.02 7.56
CA MET A 53 -8.25 -6.98 7.89
C MET A 53 -7.87 -8.25 8.67
N GLY A 54 -6.70 -8.82 8.37
CA GLY A 54 -6.26 -10.09 8.89
C GLY A 54 -6.92 -11.29 8.19
N SER A 55 -6.62 -12.49 8.70
CA SER A 55 -7.07 -13.76 8.15
C SER A 55 -7.93 -14.53 9.16
N SER A 56 -8.93 -15.25 8.63
CA SER A 56 -9.70 -16.22 9.41
C SER A 56 -8.89 -17.50 9.65
N ASP A 57 -9.28 -18.32 10.64
CA ASP A 57 -8.63 -19.62 10.87
C ASP A 57 -8.67 -20.52 9.62
N ALA A 58 -9.77 -20.49 8.86
CA ALA A 58 -9.93 -21.26 7.62
C ALA A 58 -9.01 -20.76 6.51
N GLU A 59 -8.85 -19.45 6.39
CA GLU A 59 -7.91 -18.84 5.45
C GLU A 59 -6.46 -19.15 5.83
N ILE A 60 -6.10 -19.07 7.12
CA ILE A 60 -4.76 -19.42 7.62
C ILE A 60 -4.45 -20.91 7.33
N ALA A 61 -5.42 -21.81 7.55
CA ALA A 61 -5.26 -23.22 7.22
C ALA A 61 -4.99 -23.42 5.72
N THR A 62 -5.79 -22.77 4.87
CA THR A 62 -5.64 -22.83 3.40
C THR A 62 -4.29 -22.26 2.95
N LEU A 63 -3.88 -21.11 3.47
CA LEU A 63 -2.59 -20.48 3.17
C LEU A 63 -1.41 -21.33 3.64
N THR A 64 -1.54 -22.00 4.77
CA THR A 64 -0.53 -22.93 5.29
C THR A 64 -0.38 -24.15 4.38
N GLU A 65 -1.48 -24.67 3.82
CA GLU A 65 -1.43 -25.75 2.84
C GLU A 65 -0.79 -25.31 1.52
N GLN A 66 -1.14 -24.12 1.02
CA GLN A 66 -0.56 -23.55 -0.21
C GLN A 66 0.92 -23.17 -0.04
N ARG A 67 1.32 -22.73 1.16
CA ARG A 67 2.65 -22.19 1.48
C ARG A 67 3.16 -22.72 2.83
N PRO A 68 3.47 -24.02 2.95
CA PRO A 68 3.88 -24.60 4.24
C PRO A 68 5.16 -23.97 4.82
N ASN A 69 6.07 -23.51 3.96
CA ASN A 69 7.29 -22.82 4.37
C ASN A 69 7.05 -21.42 4.97
N LEU A 70 5.83 -20.88 4.84
CA LEU A 70 5.44 -19.58 5.37
C LEU A 70 4.44 -19.69 6.53
N ALA A 71 4.17 -20.90 7.05
CA ALA A 71 3.23 -21.09 8.16
C ALA A 71 3.52 -20.17 9.36
N TYR A 72 4.79 -19.89 9.63
CA TYR A 72 5.20 -18.99 10.71
C TYR A 72 4.73 -17.54 10.49
N ALA A 73 4.62 -17.09 9.25
CA ALA A 73 4.22 -15.73 8.90
C ALA A 73 2.73 -15.47 9.18
N PHE A 74 1.93 -16.53 9.35
CA PHE A 74 0.49 -16.43 9.59
C PHE A 74 0.09 -16.55 11.07
N ARG A 75 1.06 -16.68 12.00
CA ARG A 75 0.79 -16.91 13.43
C ARG A 75 -0.02 -15.79 14.09
N ASP A 76 0.24 -14.55 13.68
CA ASP A 76 -0.39 -13.35 14.21
C ASP A 76 -1.25 -12.66 13.14
N ALA A 77 -1.69 -13.41 12.12
CA ALA A 77 -2.50 -12.87 11.03
C ALA A 77 -3.99 -12.74 11.37
N GLY A 78 -4.46 -13.41 12.42
CA GLY A 78 -5.84 -13.34 12.90
C GLY A 78 -6.00 -12.56 14.21
N PRO A 79 -7.24 -12.31 14.67
CA PRO A 79 -8.49 -12.62 14.00
C PRO A 79 -8.85 -11.59 12.93
N GLN A 80 -9.75 -11.97 12.03
CA GLN A 80 -10.33 -11.04 11.07
C GLN A 80 -11.13 -9.93 11.76
N THR A 81 -10.84 -8.68 11.41
CA THR A 81 -11.55 -7.49 11.90
C THR A 81 -12.03 -6.65 10.74
N ARG A 82 -13.30 -6.21 10.79
CA ARG A 82 -13.86 -5.33 9.76
C ARG A 82 -13.30 -3.91 9.95
N MET A 83 -12.57 -3.42 8.95
CA MET A 83 -12.05 -2.05 8.90
C MET A 83 -12.75 -1.29 7.77
N CYS A 84 -13.04 -0.01 8.00
CA CYS A 84 -13.68 0.87 7.03
C CYS A 84 -12.92 2.20 6.93
N PHE A 85 -12.76 2.68 5.70
CA PHE A 85 -12.24 4.00 5.36
C PHE A 85 -13.36 4.82 4.75
N ASP A 86 -13.73 5.91 5.42
CA ASP A 86 -14.80 6.81 4.95
C ASP A 86 -14.33 7.69 3.80
N GLU A 87 -13.02 7.93 3.70
CA GLU A 87 -12.41 8.77 2.67
C GLU A 87 -11.35 8.00 1.90
N PRO A 88 -11.18 8.26 0.59
CA PRO A 88 -10.10 7.68 -0.18
C PRO A 88 -8.75 8.26 0.23
N PHE A 89 -7.67 7.56 -0.09
CA PHE A 89 -6.31 8.01 0.20
C PHE A 89 -5.34 7.68 -0.93
N TRP A 90 -4.27 8.46 -1.04
CA TRP A 90 -3.20 8.22 -2.02
C TRP A 90 -2.06 7.44 -1.38
N ILE A 91 -1.67 6.32 -1.99
CA ILE A 91 -0.48 5.55 -1.61
C ILE A 91 0.52 5.49 -2.76
N ASP A 92 1.82 5.53 -2.46
CA ASP A 92 2.87 5.38 -3.48
C ASP A 92 2.67 4.08 -4.26
N LYS A 93 2.73 4.17 -5.60
CA LYS A 93 2.59 3.01 -6.50
C LYS A 93 3.74 2.02 -6.35
N TYR A 94 4.92 2.52 -6.00
CA TYR A 94 6.15 1.76 -5.81
C TYR A 94 6.78 2.10 -4.47
N LEU A 95 7.71 1.27 -4.01
CA LEU A 95 8.56 1.64 -2.88
C LEU A 95 9.40 2.87 -3.21
N VAL A 96 9.70 3.66 -2.19
CA VAL A 96 10.61 4.80 -2.32
C VAL A 96 11.94 4.34 -2.90
N THR A 97 12.36 4.92 -4.01
CA THR A 97 13.64 4.57 -4.64
C THR A 97 14.81 5.36 -4.06
N ASN A 98 16.05 4.90 -4.31
CA ASN A 98 17.24 5.66 -3.93
C ASN A 98 17.28 7.06 -4.57
N ALA A 99 16.84 7.19 -5.84
CA ALA A 99 16.77 8.48 -6.51
C ALA A 99 15.77 9.42 -5.83
N GLN A 100 14.57 8.93 -5.52
CA GLN A 100 13.55 9.71 -4.80
C GLN A 100 14.03 10.11 -3.41
N PHE A 101 14.68 9.18 -2.68
CA PHE A 101 15.22 9.47 -1.36
C PHE A 101 16.21 10.65 -1.39
N ARG A 102 17.11 10.69 -2.38
CA ARG A 102 18.04 11.81 -2.58
C ARG A 102 17.34 13.09 -3.07
N GLN A 103 16.38 12.96 -3.99
CA GLN A 103 15.61 14.09 -4.55
C GLN A 103 14.92 14.89 -3.44
N PHE A 104 14.32 14.21 -2.46
CA PHE A 104 13.64 14.84 -1.32
C PHE A 104 14.56 15.02 -0.09
N HIS A 105 15.88 15.00 -0.28
CA HIS A 105 16.87 15.25 0.77
C HIS A 105 16.74 14.33 2.01
N GLY A 106 16.36 13.07 1.79
CA GLY A 106 16.25 12.07 2.85
C GLY A 106 17.56 11.87 3.60
N VAL A 107 17.45 11.66 4.91
CA VAL A 107 18.58 11.45 5.82
C VAL A 107 18.49 10.06 6.43
N ALA A 108 19.60 9.33 6.42
CA ALA A 108 19.72 8.03 7.05
C ALA A 108 21.12 7.83 7.63
N GLY A 109 21.22 7.09 8.72
CA GLY A 109 22.48 6.75 9.38
C GLY A 109 23.27 5.65 8.68
N ARG A 110 22.70 4.98 7.67
CA ARG A 110 23.35 3.94 6.88
C ARG A 110 23.04 4.12 5.41
N ASP A 111 24.00 3.85 4.55
CA ASP A 111 23.77 3.79 3.10
C ASP A 111 22.99 2.52 2.72
N SER A 112 22.43 2.55 1.51
CA SER A 112 21.77 1.40 0.91
C SER A 112 22.84 0.39 0.49
N TYR A 113 22.59 -0.91 0.63
CA TYR A 113 23.49 -1.89 0.02
C TYR A 113 23.26 -1.93 -1.49
N TRP A 114 21.99 -1.87 -1.93
CA TRP A 114 21.64 -1.67 -3.34
C TRP A 114 21.50 -0.18 -3.64
N THR A 115 22.43 0.38 -4.41
CA THR A 115 22.56 1.84 -4.61
C THR A 115 21.97 2.37 -5.91
N ASP A 116 21.54 1.49 -6.84
CA ASP A 116 20.95 1.91 -8.11
C ASP A 116 19.71 2.79 -7.90
N ASP A 117 19.54 3.78 -8.78
CA ASP A 117 18.52 4.83 -8.67
C ASP A 117 17.09 4.31 -8.58
N ASN A 118 16.78 3.23 -9.29
CA ASN A 118 15.45 2.63 -9.37
C ASN A 118 15.24 1.51 -8.34
N ARG A 119 16.24 1.18 -7.52
CA ARG A 119 16.09 0.21 -6.43
C ARG A 119 15.42 0.87 -5.22
N PRO A 120 14.62 0.11 -4.44
CA PRO A 120 14.07 0.60 -3.19
C PRO A 120 15.16 1.06 -2.24
N ARG A 121 14.93 2.19 -1.58
CA ARG A 121 15.75 2.64 -0.47
C ARG A 121 15.58 1.66 0.71
N GLU A 122 16.65 1.02 1.10
CA GLU A 122 16.68 0.08 2.23
C GLU A 122 17.62 0.54 3.36
N MET A 123 17.86 -0.28 4.37
CA MET A 123 18.72 0.04 5.52
C MET A 123 18.36 1.36 6.24
N ILE A 124 17.08 1.74 6.22
CA ILE A 124 16.54 2.85 6.99
C ILE A 124 15.67 2.33 8.13
N SER A 125 15.76 3.01 9.27
CA SER A 125 14.89 2.81 10.42
C SER A 125 13.48 3.35 10.16
N TRP A 126 12.55 2.93 11.00
CA TRP A 126 11.18 3.46 10.96
C TRP A 126 11.13 4.98 11.18
N PHE A 127 11.97 5.52 12.08
CA PHE A 127 12.02 6.95 12.36
C PHE A 127 12.53 7.75 11.16
N GLU A 128 13.58 7.27 10.49
CA GLU A 128 14.09 7.91 9.27
C GLU A 128 13.07 7.84 8.12
N ALA A 129 12.37 6.72 7.99
CA ALA A 129 11.27 6.58 7.03
C ALA A 129 10.16 7.60 7.33
N ARG A 130 9.70 7.71 8.58
CA ARG A 130 8.70 8.69 9.02
C ARG A 130 9.13 10.12 8.71
N ASP A 131 10.37 10.48 9.05
CA ASP A 131 10.89 11.84 8.86
C ASP A 131 11.02 12.17 7.37
N PHE A 132 11.45 11.21 6.55
CA PHE A 132 11.44 11.32 5.10
C PHE A 132 10.04 11.59 4.52
N CYS A 133 8.99 10.95 5.06
CA CYS A 133 7.62 11.25 4.65
C CYS A 133 7.29 12.74 4.85
N GLY A 134 7.73 13.31 5.98
CA GLY A 134 7.49 14.70 6.33
C GLY A 134 8.11 15.67 5.31
N LEU A 135 9.31 15.34 4.80
CA LEU A 135 9.97 16.12 3.73
C LEU A 135 9.16 16.11 2.42
N ARG A 136 8.33 15.08 2.22
CA ARG A 136 7.45 14.92 1.06
C ARG A 136 6.01 15.41 1.30
N GLU A 137 5.73 16.08 2.42
CA GLU A 137 4.37 16.41 2.86
C GLU A 137 3.43 15.19 2.84
N ALA A 138 3.97 14.03 3.22
CA ALA A 138 3.31 12.73 3.29
C ALA A 138 3.50 12.12 4.70
N ARG A 139 3.02 10.88 4.90
CA ARG A 139 3.20 10.07 6.10
C ARG A 139 3.39 8.59 5.74
N LEU A 140 3.73 7.77 6.72
CA LEU A 140 3.62 6.32 6.55
C LEU A 140 2.14 5.90 6.51
N PRO A 141 1.75 4.88 5.72
CA PRO A 141 0.45 4.26 5.86
C PRO A 141 0.35 3.59 7.24
N SER A 142 -0.84 3.55 7.79
CA SER A 142 -1.16 2.61 8.86
C SER A 142 -1.16 1.18 8.31
N GLU A 143 -1.07 0.20 9.20
CA GLU A 143 -1.15 -1.22 8.81
C GLU A 143 -2.46 -1.53 8.06
N ALA A 144 -3.59 -1.01 8.55
CA ALA A 144 -4.88 -1.20 7.91
C ALA A 144 -4.96 -0.58 6.51
N GLU A 145 -4.36 0.60 6.30
CA GLU A 145 -4.31 1.24 4.98
C GLU A 145 -3.43 0.45 4.01
N TRP A 146 -2.28 -0.02 4.51
CA TRP A 146 -1.36 -0.82 3.72
C TRP A 146 -2.00 -2.14 3.29
N GLU A 147 -2.66 -2.83 4.22
CA GLU A 147 -3.33 -4.09 3.93
C GLU A 147 -4.55 -3.90 3.01
N TYR A 148 -5.33 -2.84 3.21
CA TYR A 148 -6.45 -2.53 2.33
C TYR A 148 -6.02 -2.21 0.90
N ALA A 149 -4.94 -1.44 0.74
CA ALA A 149 -4.35 -1.16 -0.56
C ALA A 149 -3.86 -2.44 -1.26
N ALA A 150 -3.36 -3.42 -0.49
CA ALA A 150 -2.86 -4.68 -1.03
C ALA A 150 -3.98 -5.70 -1.35
N ARG A 151 -5.00 -5.81 -0.49
CA ARG A 151 -6.05 -6.85 -0.58
C ARG A 151 -7.33 -6.38 -1.28
N GLY A 152 -7.57 -5.07 -1.29
CA GLY A 152 -8.79 -4.46 -1.81
C GLY A 152 -10.06 -4.81 -1.01
N PRO A 153 -11.24 -4.37 -1.49
CA PRO A 153 -12.53 -4.57 -0.81
C PRO A 153 -12.99 -6.03 -0.73
N ASN A 154 -12.37 -6.92 -1.51
CA ASN A 154 -12.69 -8.35 -1.51
C ASN A 154 -11.87 -9.14 -0.48
N SER A 155 -10.95 -8.50 0.26
CA SER A 155 -10.08 -9.17 1.24
C SER A 155 -9.35 -10.37 0.64
N LEU A 156 -8.77 -10.22 -0.56
CA LEU A 156 -8.07 -11.31 -1.25
C LEU A 156 -6.87 -11.81 -0.46
N ALA A 157 -6.60 -13.12 -0.51
CA ALA A 157 -5.47 -13.71 0.22
C ALA A 157 -4.09 -13.22 -0.29
N PHE A 158 -3.99 -12.96 -1.60
CA PHE A 158 -2.86 -12.29 -2.25
C PHE A 158 -3.37 -11.11 -3.08
N PRO A 159 -2.52 -10.11 -3.41
CA PRO A 159 -2.94 -8.96 -4.23
C PRO A 159 -3.52 -9.32 -5.60
N TRP A 160 -3.26 -10.54 -6.08
CA TRP A 160 -3.73 -11.06 -7.37
C TRP A 160 -4.82 -12.14 -7.26
N GLY A 161 -5.31 -12.46 -6.06
CA GLY A 161 -6.37 -13.46 -5.85
C GLY A 161 -6.09 -14.42 -4.69
N ASP A 162 -6.88 -15.49 -4.60
CA ASP A 162 -6.84 -16.40 -3.44
C ASP A 162 -5.94 -17.63 -3.62
N THR A 163 -5.37 -17.79 -4.81
CA THR A 163 -4.44 -18.88 -5.13
C THR A 163 -3.04 -18.34 -5.29
N TRP A 164 -2.09 -18.97 -4.61
CA TRP A 164 -0.68 -18.68 -4.75
C TRP A 164 -0.23 -18.86 -6.20
N ASN A 165 0.40 -17.82 -6.74
CA ASN A 165 1.04 -17.86 -8.04
C ASN A 165 2.50 -17.37 -7.89
N PRO A 166 3.51 -18.24 -8.07
CA PRO A 166 4.90 -17.84 -7.94
C PRO A 166 5.36 -16.83 -9.00
N ASP A 167 4.72 -16.78 -10.18
CA ASP A 167 5.11 -15.86 -11.26
C ASP A 167 4.76 -14.40 -10.93
N ASN A 168 3.81 -14.19 -10.02
CA ASN A 168 3.44 -12.87 -9.51
C ASN A 168 4.29 -12.43 -8.31
N ALA A 169 5.09 -13.34 -7.75
CA ALA A 169 5.92 -13.05 -6.58
C ALA A 169 7.27 -12.49 -7.01
N VAL A 170 7.64 -11.32 -6.46
CA VAL A 170 8.97 -10.75 -6.65
C VAL A 170 9.93 -11.43 -5.66
N TRP A 171 10.63 -12.49 -6.10
CA TRP A 171 11.59 -13.25 -5.27
C TRP A 171 13.04 -13.16 -5.74
N SER A 172 13.36 -12.28 -6.70
CA SER A 172 14.74 -12.02 -7.13
C SER A 172 15.22 -10.66 -6.61
N ILE A 173 15.85 -10.67 -5.44
CA ILE A 173 16.81 -9.66 -5.02
C ILE A 173 18.12 -10.38 -4.75
#